data_AF-A0A0D2NIH9-F1
#
_entry.id   AF-A0A0D2NIH9-F1
#
_cell.length_a   1.000
_cell.length_b   1.000
_cell.length_c   1.000
_cell.angle_alpha   90.00
_cell.angle_beta   90.00
_cell.angle_gamma   90.00
#
_symmetry.space_group_name_H-M   'P 1'
#
loop_
_entity.id
_entity.type
_entity.pdbx_description
1 polymer ?
#
loop_
_entity_poly.entity_id
_entity_poly.type
_entity_poly.pdbx_seq_one_letter_code
_entity_poly.pdbx_strand_id
1 'polypeptide(L)'
;MQMSTSYLILSVLTVFSAFNGAHASSPASLNVTFPENPPASALMNVIEDHFIGVSFELSPFDTLWGESVSRQPTAMQNYMHNLAARMSKPLRIRIGGNGMDGSTYIPTMTSVLEQAEADPYFNDIPVNFGPMFFEILNGMADKVGPMQFLIGLSMRTPDNFTNVETLASTARQLLGDRLDALLLGNEPDLYAGHGERDAYNISAYIPEIGVALESLKGIGAIAEDEKIVGGPTTCCSWTLYDVLSAGLDQYPYKFYTLQHYPKDACSGEDPDNTNITYFTTHSNIESFVGWQTDGVNKAQKQGVPVLLTEYNSVACGGSNISATFATALWSIDAGLKSASMNYSAVYLHTREFGVQYNLFDPPTPETSTEPGWRTGSPYYGALFLAESTYEGGTIIIDLNLNNSITSPTATVAAYGIYNANAERASLALINYAGVSQVFVVPSGVAEKVQIKILTAPDVYEKTNISWAGQTVSTNGDLEGDLQIIEMSCKSGCQLTLPGPSAALVAFGDGILFSGNSTIASIGSYLSNAPTSSPLPHLSLFALFFGTCAMLLF
;
A
#
# COMPACT_ATOMS: atom_id res chain seq x y z
N MET A 1 40.48 -62.94 43.56
CA MET A 1 39.24 -62.15 43.46
C MET A 1 39.67 -60.72 43.18
N GLN A 2 39.77 -60.34 41.91
CA GLN A 2 40.29 -59.04 41.49
C GLN A 2 39.49 -58.62 40.25
N MET A 3 38.72 -57.54 40.39
CA MET A 3 37.86 -56.97 39.36
C MET A 3 38.72 -56.33 38.27
N SER A 4 38.43 -56.68 37.02
CA SER A 4 38.99 -56.05 35.82
C SER A 4 37.98 -55.07 35.25
N THR A 5 38.30 -53.79 35.28
CA THR A 5 37.59 -52.70 34.58
C THR A 5 37.99 -52.68 33.10
N SER A 6 37.02 -52.88 32.21
CA SER A 6 37.18 -52.71 30.76
C SER A 6 36.94 -51.25 30.37
N TYR A 7 37.91 -50.62 29.71
CA TYR A 7 37.71 -49.34 29.00
C TYR A 7 37.39 -49.63 27.53
N LEU A 8 36.23 -49.14 27.09
CA LEU A 8 35.81 -49.15 25.67
C LEU A 8 36.39 -47.89 25.00
N ILE A 9 37.34 -48.07 24.09
CA ILE A 9 37.87 -46.97 23.26
C ILE A 9 36.95 -46.83 22.03
N LEU A 10 36.23 -45.71 21.96
CA LEU A 10 35.42 -45.32 20.80
C LEU A 10 36.33 -44.58 19.81
N SER A 11 36.76 -45.26 18.74
CA SER A 11 37.50 -44.64 17.63
C SER A 11 36.53 -43.87 16.72
N VAL A 12 36.55 -42.55 16.81
CA VAL A 12 35.86 -41.63 15.89
C VAL A 12 36.65 -41.57 14.57
N LEU A 13 36.08 -42.14 13.51
CA LEU A 13 36.57 -41.93 12.13
C LEU A 13 36.09 -40.54 11.66
N THR A 14 36.99 -39.55 11.65
CA THR A 14 36.77 -38.29 10.92
C THR A 14 37.01 -38.52 9.44
N VAL A 15 35.94 -38.62 8.66
CA VAL A 15 35.99 -38.53 7.20
C VAL A 15 36.17 -37.05 6.84
N PHE A 16 37.38 -36.66 6.46
CA PHE A 16 37.62 -35.39 5.79
C PHE A 16 37.08 -35.51 4.36
N SER A 17 35.84 -35.10 4.16
CA SER A 17 35.35 -34.75 2.83
C SER A 17 36.10 -33.48 2.39
N ALA A 18 37.00 -33.62 1.43
CA ALA A 18 37.60 -32.49 0.74
C ALA A 18 36.50 -31.77 -0.07
N PHE A 19 35.82 -30.83 0.57
CA PHE A 19 35.11 -29.79 -0.17
C PHE A 19 36.18 -28.95 -0.86
N ASN A 20 36.27 -29.09 -2.18
CA ASN A 20 36.84 -28.03 -3.00
C ASN A 20 36.03 -26.77 -2.68
N GLY A 21 36.62 -25.88 -1.88
CA GLY A 21 36.10 -24.55 -1.68
C GLY A 21 36.06 -23.88 -3.04
N ALA A 22 34.89 -23.86 -3.67
CA ALA A 22 34.60 -22.86 -4.67
C ALA A 22 34.79 -21.52 -3.96
N HIS A 23 35.87 -20.83 -4.27
CA HIS A 23 36.01 -19.42 -3.92
C HIS A 23 34.81 -18.71 -4.55
N ALA A 24 33.78 -18.45 -3.76
CA ALA A 24 32.74 -17.51 -4.14
C ALA A 24 33.47 -16.19 -4.38
N SER A 25 33.58 -15.77 -5.65
CA SER A 25 34.11 -14.47 -6.00
C SER A 25 33.34 -13.42 -5.20
N SER A 26 34.05 -12.51 -4.53
CA SER A 26 33.40 -11.37 -3.87
C SER A 26 32.45 -10.71 -4.87
N PRO A 27 31.20 -10.39 -4.46
CA PRO A 27 30.22 -9.80 -5.37
C PRO A 27 30.80 -8.55 -6.02
N ALA A 28 30.58 -8.41 -7.33
CA ALA A 28 31.11 -7.29 -8.09
C ALA A 28 30.56 -5.98 -7.51
N SER A 29 31.43 -5.03 -7.18
CA SER A 29 31.01 -3.74 -6.66
C SER A 29 30.39 -2.89 -7.76
N LEU A 30 29.24 -2.28 -7.47
CA LEU A 30 28.56 -1.35 -8.38
C LEU A 30 28.71 0.08 -7.89
N ASN A 31 29.28 0.95 -8.74
CA ASN A 31 29.43 2.38 -8.41
C ASN A 31 28.10 3.10 -8.60
N VAL A 32 27.57 3.65 -7.50
CA VAL A 32 26.34 4.45 -7.52
C VAL A 32 26.67 5.85 -8.03
N THR A 33 26.20 6.17 -9.23
CA THR A 33 26.31 7.52 -9.79
C THR A 33 25.04 8.29 -9.46
N PHE A 34 25.10 9.14 -8.45
CA PHE A 34 23.99 10.01 -8.06
C PHE A 34 24.34 11.44 -8.51
N PRO A 35 23.62 12.06 -9.48
CA PRO A 35 23.87 13.44 -9.90
C PRO A 35 23.74 14.44 -8.73
N GLU A 36 24.47 15.56 -8.79
CA GLU A 36 24.42 16.59 -7.72
C GLU A 36 23.11 17.35 -7.75
N ASN A 37 22.59 17.58 -8.97
CA ASN A 37 21.29 18.20 -9.20
C ASN A 37 20.41 17.21 -9.96
N PRO A 38 19.10 17.13 -9.65
CA PRO A 38 18.16 16.37 -10.44
C PRO A 38 18.06 16.95 -11.86
N PRO A 39 17.73 16.13 -12.86
CA PRO A 39 17.40 16.60 -14.20
C PRO A 39 16.15 17.49 -14.16
N ALA A 40 16.07 18.47 -15.06
CA ALA A 40 14.96 19.42 -15.11
C ALA A 40 13.58 18.74 -15.26
N SER A 41 13.52 17.58 -15.92
CA SER A 41 12.30 16.79 -16.05
C SER A 41 11.76 16.27 -14.72
N ALA A 42 12.64 15.97 -13.75
CA ALA A 42 12.24 15.49 -12.43
C ALA A 42 11.75 16.63 -11.51
N LEU A 43 12.19 17.87 -11.76
CA LEU A 43 11.70 19.05 -11.04
C LEU A 43 10.23 19.38 -11.34
N MET A 44 9.66 18.78 -12.38
CA MET A 44 8.25 18.95 -12.74
C MET A 44 7.29 18.19 -11.83
N ASN A 45 7.79 17.30 -10.97
CA ASN A 45 7.00 16.53 -10.01
C ASN A 45 7.72 16.49 -8.67
N VAL A 46 7.43 17.46 -7.81
CA VAL A 46 7.80 17.41 -6.40
C VAL A 46 6.67 16.73 -5.64
N ILE A 47 6.90 15.50 -5.18
CA ILE A 47 5.89 14.70 -4.49
C ILE A 47 5.86 15.02 -2.99
N GLU A 48 4.66 15.04 -2.43
CA GLU A 48 4.44 15.21 -0.99
C GLU A 48 4.77 13.92 -0.23
N ASP A 49 4.94 14.01 1.10
CA ASP A 49 5.35 12.87 1.93
C ASP A 49 4.28 11.80 2.16
N HIS A 50 3.03 12.07 1.81
CA HIS A 50 1.96 11.07 1.67
C HIS A 50 1.91 10.44 0.27
N PHE A 51 3.06 10.16 -0.34
CA PHE A 51 3.15 9.63 -1.70
C PHE A 51 2.49 8.25 -1.87
N ILE A 52 2.67 7.37 -0.88
CA ILE A 52 2.01 6.06 -0.84
C ILE A 52 0.66 6.13 -0.13
N GLY A 53 -0.39 5.72 -0.81
CA GLY A 53 -1.72 5.48 -0.25
C GLY A 53 -2.08 3.99 -0.26
N VAL A 54 -3.25 3.69 0.29
CA VAL A 54 -3.86 2.35 0.21
C VAL A 54 -5.18 2.45 -0.53
N SER A 55 -5.39 1.58 -1.50
CA SER A 55 -6.67 1.42 -2.19
C SER A 55 -7.41 0.21 -1.63
N PHE A 56 -8.71 0.37 -1.40
CA PHE A 56 -9.61 -0.69 -0.94
C PHE A 56 -10.74 -0.90 -1.94
N GLU A 57 -11.09 -2.16 -2.19
CA GLU A 57 -12.44 -2.50 -2.68
C GLU A 57 -13.50 -2.08 -1.65
N LEU A 58 -14.67 -1.66 -2.15
CA LEU A 58 -15.80 -1.32 -1.29
C LEU A 58 -16.42 -2.56 -0.62
N SER A 59 -16.52 -3.68 -1.32
CA SER A 59 -17.32 -4.82 -0.86
C SER A 59 -16.86 -5.50 0.45
N PRO A 60 -15.56 -5.59 0.79
CA PRO A 60 -15.12 -6.16 2.07
C PRO A 60 -14.93 -5.10 3.17
N PHE A 61 -15.38 -3.87 2.97
CA PHE A 61 -14.92 -2.74 3.80
C PHE A 61 -15.30 -2.90 5.28
N ASP A 62 -16.45 -3.47 5.59
CA ASP A 62 -16.89 -3.77 6.97
C ASP A 62 -16.06 -4.88 7.63
N THR A 63 -15.62 -5.88 6.87
CA THR A 63 -14.72 -6.94 7.36
C THR A 63 -13.30 -6.41 7.61
N LEU A 64 -12.87 -5.34 6.93
CA LEU A 64 -11.54 -4.78 7.09
C LEU A 64 -11.50 -3.63 8.12
N TRP A 65 -12.47 -2.72 8.06
CA TRP A 65 -12.49 -1.50 8.86
C TRP A 65 -13.46 -1.56 10.05
N GLY A 66 -14.30 -2.60 10.12
CA GLY A 66 -15.26 -2.85 11.18
C GLY A 66 -16.69 -2.48 10.80
N GLU A 67 -17.66 -3.02 11.55
CA GLU A 67 -19.09 -2.81 11.32
C GLU A 67 -19.67 -1.57 12.04
N SER A 68 -18.86 -0.91 12.87
CA SER A 68 -19.21 0.33 13.58
C SER A 68 -17.95 1.02 14.09
N VAL A 69 -18.06 2.31 14.44
CA VAL A 69 -16.94 3.06 15.05
C VAL A 69 -16.41 2.39 16.33
N SER A 70 -17.26 1.74 17.13
CA SER A 70 -16.83 1.03 18.34
C SER A 70 -16.18 -0.33 18.06
N ARG A 71 -16.40 -0.92 16.87
CA ARG A 71 -15.96 -2.27 16.47
C ARG A 71 -14.92 -2.24 15.33
N GLN A 72 -14.03 -1.25 15.35
CA GLN A 72 -12.93 -1.17 14.38
C GLN A 72 -11.75 -2.04 14.83
N PRO A 73 -11.20 -2.90 13.96
CA PRO A 73 -10.06 -3.77 14.29
C PRO A 73 -8.84 -2.98 14.79
N THR A 74 -8.20 -3.43 15.87
CA THR A 74 -6.95 -2.82 16.35
C THR A 74 -5.80 -3.04 15.36
N ALA A 75 -5.78 -4.19 14.69
CA ALA A 75 -4.79 -4.49 13.67
C ALA A 75 -4.84 -3.48 12.51
N MET A 76 -6.04 -3.18 12.00
CA MET A 76 -6.23 -2.14 10.99
C MET A 76 -5.75 -0.75 11.48
N GLN A 77 -6.05 -0.40 12.73
CA GLN A 77 -5.55 0.85 13.33
C GLN A 77 -4.02 0.91 13.32
N ASN A 78 -3.33 -0.17 13.72
CA ASN A 78 -1.87 -0.22 13.72
C ASN A 78 -1.28 -0.25 12.31
N TYR A 79 -1.87 -1.01 11.37
CA TYR A 79 -1.40 -1.03 9.98
C TYR A 79 -1.42 0.38 9.36
N MET A 80 -2.51 1.13 9.59
CA MET A 80 -2.64 2.49 9.09
C MET A 80 -1.73 3.46 9.86
N HIS A 81 -1.61 3.33 11.19
CA HIS A 81 -0.73 4.21 11.96
C HIS A 81 0.75 4.01 11.64
N ASN A 82 1.19 2.80 11.32
CA ASN A 82 2.55 2.56 10.85
C ASN A 82 2.87 3.42 9.62
N LEU A 83 1.93 3.58 8.68
CA LEU A 83 2.13 4.44 7.52
C LEU A 83 2.03 5.91 7.92
N ALA A 84 0.96 6.30 8.62
CA ALA A 84 0.71 7.69 9.01
C ALA A 84 1.82 8.28 9.90
N ALA A 85 2.45 7.50 10.77
CA ALA A 85 3.54 7.95 11.64
C ALA A 85 4.82 8.35 10.88
N ARG A 86 4.92 8.01 9.60
CA ARG A 86 6.06 8.33 8.71
C ARG A 86 5.78 9.54 7.81
N MET A 87 4.63 10.18 7.97
CA MET A 87 4.16 11.25 7.09
C MET A 87 3.72 12.47 7.91
N SER A 88 3.96 13.68 7.40
CA SER A 88 3.38 14.90 7.96
C SER A 88 1.98 15.21 7.39
N LYS A 89 1.72 14.78 6.15
CA LYS A 89 0.42 14.94 5.48
C LYS A 89 -0.54 13.80 5.84
N PRO A 90 -1.87 14.01 5.69
CA PRO A 90 -2.85 12.96 5.93
C PRO A 90 -2.61 11.71 5.07
N LEU A 91 -2.73 10.53 5.69
CA LEU A 91 -2.65 9.25 4.98
C LEU A 91 -3.78 9.16 3.94
N ARG A 92 -3.42 8.81 2.71
CA ARG A 92 -4.35 8.73 1.59
C ARG A 92 -5.00 7.35 1.50
N ILE A 93 -6.32 7.33 1.49
CA ILE A 93 -7.13 6.11 1.36
C ILE A 93 -8.04 6.27 0.15
N ARG A 94 -7.96 5.36 -0.82
CA ARG A 94 -8.89 5.30 -1.96
C ARG A 94 -9.87 4.17 -1.74
N ILE A 95 -11.16 4.44 -1.90
CA ILE A 95 -12.22 3.42 -1.86
C ILE A 95 -12.93 3.42 -3.20
N GLY A 96 -12.96 2.26 -3.85
CA GLY A 96 -13.51 2.09 -5.18
C GLY A 96 -13.44 0.62 -5.59
N GLY A 97 -12.83 0.37 -6.75
CA GLY A 97 -12.69 -0.96 -7.34
C GLY A 97 -13.91 -1.33 -8.18
N ASN A 98 -13.91 -2.54 -8.74
CA ASN A 98 -14.95 -2.95 -9.67
C ASN A 98 -16.34 -2.92 -8.99
N GLY A 99 -16.42 -3.44 -7.76
CA GLY A 99 -17.67 -3.52 -7.02
C GLY A 99 -18.32 -2.15 -6.76
N MET A 100 -17.53 -1.07 -6.72
CA MET A 100 -18.04 0.29 -6.49
C MET A 100 -18.99 0.75 -7.58
N ASP A 101 -18.70 0.44 -8.85
CA ASP A 101 -19.49 0.89 -9.99
C ASP A 101 -20.87 0.20 -10.05
N GLY A 102 -21.00 -0.99 -9.46
CA GLY A 102 -22.27 -1.70 -9.32
C GLY A 102 -22.98 -1.44 -7.98
N SER A 103 -22.33 -0.78 -7.04
CA SER A 103 -22.86 -0.56 -5.69
C SER A 103 -23.86 0.59 -5.62
N THR A 104 -24.77 0.54 -4.65
CA THR A 104 -25.82 1.54 -4.46
C THR A 104 -25.73 2.15 -3.07
N TYR A 105 -25.61 3.48 -2.99
CA TYR A 105 -25.72 4.19 -1.72
C TYR A 105 -27.18 4.31 -1.27
N ILE A 106 -27.49 3.89 -0.04
CA ILE A 106 -28.84 3.93 0.53
C ILE A 106 -28.83 4.83 1.79
N PRO A 107 -29.32 6.08 1.72
CA PRO A 107 -29.21 7.04 2.84
C PRO A 107 -29.92 6.62 4.13
N THR A 108 -30.92 5.74 4.03
CA THR A 108 -31.73 5.26 5.16
C THR A 108 -31.21 3.96 5.76
N MET A 109 -30.19 3.35 5.16
CA MET A 109 -29.61 2.09 5.60
C MET A 109 -28.84 2.30 6.92
N THR A 110 -28.91 1.33 7.81
CA THR A 110 -28.30 1.43 9.16
C THR A 110 -27.08 0.52 9.33
N SER A 111 -27.03 -0.56 8.58
CA SER A 111 -25.84 -1.39 8.32
C SER A 111 -24.79 -0.60 7.53
N VAL A 112 -23.53 -1.05 7.62
CA VAL A 112 -22.43 -0.46 6.82
C VAL A 112 -22.60 -0.86 5.36
N LEU A 113 -22.70 -2.17 5.14
CA LEU A 113 -22.80 -2.83 3.85
C LEU A 113 -23.85 -3.96 3.93
N GLU A 114 -24.50 -4.24 2.80
CA GLU A 114 -25.38 -5.38 2.58
C GLU A 114 -25.08 -5.91 1.17
N GLN A 115 -25.00 -7.23 1.02
CA GLN A 115 -24.84 -7.84 -0.31
C GLN A 115 -26.00 -7.44 -1.22
N ALA A 116 -25.70 -6.90 -2.40
CA ALA A 116 -26.73 -6.52 -3.36
C ALA A 116 -27.24 -7.73 -4.17
N GLU A 117 -26.41 -8.77 -4.30
CA GLU A 117 -26.65 -9.95 -5.12
C GLU A 117 -26.36 -11.24 -4.35
N ALA A 118 -27.06 -12.32 -4.70
CA ALA A 118 -26.91 -13.61 -4.02
C ALA A 118 -25.66 -14.39 -4.48
N ASP A 119 -25.23 -14.18 -5.73
CA ASP A 119 -24.07 -14.86 -6.34
C ASP A 119 -23.34 -13.89 -7.28
N PRO A 120 -22.69 -12.85 -6.72
CA PRO A 120 -21.98 -11.86 -7.51
C PRO A 120 -20.74 -12.46 -8.17
N TYR A 121 -20.32 -11.88 -9.29
CA TYR A 121 -19.04 -12.24 -9.89
C TYR A 121 -17.90 -11.89 -8.92
N PHE A 122 -16.99 -12.83 -8.68
CA PHE A 122 -15.96 -12.68 -7.64
C PHE A 122 -15.04 -11.45 -7.80
N ASN A 123 -14.94 -10.91 -9.02
CA ASN A 123 -14.12 -9.74 -9.34
C ASN A 123 -14.94 -8.46 -9.57
N ASP A 124 -16.26 -8.50 -9.34
CA ASP A 124 -17.17 -7.34 -9.37
C ASP A 124 -18.32 -7.61 -8.39
N ILE A 125 -18.11 -7.29 -7.11
CA ILE A 125 -19.05 -7.58 -6.03
C ILE A 125 -19.79 -6.28 -5.64
N PRO A 126 -21.02 -6.03 -6.16
CA PRO A 126 -21.80 -4.88 -5.76
C PRO A 126 -22.39 -5.05 -4.36
N VAL A 127 -22.45 -3.93 -3.63
CA VAL A 127 -23.08 -3.85 -2.30
C VAL A 127 -24.01 -2.66 -2.21
N ASN A 128 -25.03 -2.78 -1.36
CA ASN A 128 -25.72 -1.62 -0.82
C ASN A 128 -24.92 -1.09 0.36
N PHE A 129 -24.83 0.23 0.52
CA PHE A 129 -24.09 0.82 1.64
C PHE A 129 -24.71 2.10 2.17
N GLY A 130 -24.54 2.36 3.47
CA GLY A 130 -25.23 3.44 4.20
C GLY A 130 -24.31 4.47 4.86
N PRO A 131 -24.88 5.47 5.56
CA PRO A 131 -24.12 6.51 6.27
C PRO A 131 -23.05 5.99 7.24
N MET A 132 -23.24 4.82 7.85
CA MET A 132 -22.27 4.23 8.79
C MET A 132 -20.89 4.01 8.14
N PHE A 133 -20.83 3.81 6.82
CA PHE A 133 -19.56 3.76 6.07
C PHE A 133 -18.70 5.00 6.32
N PHE A 134 -19.27 6.20 6.21
CA PHE A 134 -18.55 7.46 6.44
C PHE A 134 -18.21 7.69 7.93
N GLU A 135 -19.07 7.23 8.84
CA GLU A 135 -18.79 7.26 10.27
C GLU A 135 -17.56 6.40 10.61
N ILE A 136 -17.42 5.22 10.00
CA ILE A 136 -16.25 4.35 10.15
C ILE A 136 -14.97 5.02 9.62
N LEU A 137 -15.03 5.65 8.44
CA LEU A 137 -13.88 6.40 7.91
C LEU A 137 -13.43 7.49 8.88
N ASN A 138 -14.37 8.28 9.40
CA ASN A 138 -14.09 9.32 10.37
C ASN A 138 -13.56 8.78 11.69
N GLY A 139 -14.18 7.72 12.22
CA GLY A 139 -13.77 7.08 13.47
C GLY A 139 -12.36 6.49 13.39
N MET A 140 -11.96 5.97 12.21
CA MET A 140 -10.59 5.50 12.02
C MET A 140 -9.61 6.67 12.00
N ALA A 141 -9.91 7.74 11.26
CA ALA A 141 -9.08 8.94 11.23
C ALA A 141 -8.94 9.58 12.62
N ASP A 142 -10.00 9.57 13.44
CA ASP A 142 -9.97 10.07 14.82
C ASP A 142 -9.06 9.25 15.73
N LYS A 143 -8.99 7.93 15.53
CA LYS A 143 -8.16 7.01 16.33
C LYS A 143 -6.71 6.95 15.86
N VAL A 144 -6.50 6.92 14.55
CA VAL A 144 -5.21 6.64 13.93
C VAL A 144 -4.40 7.90 13.67
N GLY A 145 -5.07 9.00 13.32
CA GLY A 145 -4.44 10.23 12.87
C GLY A 145 -5.00 10.72 11.54
N PRO A 146 -4.52 11.88 11.05
CA PRO A 146 -5.08 12.50 9.85
C PRO A 146 -5.14 11.57 8.64
N MET A 147 -6.32 11.46 8.03
CA MET A 147 -6.56 10.71 6.80
C MET A 147 -7.32 11.56 5.80
N GLN A 148 -7.13 11.25 4.52
CA GLN A 148 -7.82 11.84 3.39
C GLN A 148 -8.34 10.74 2.47
N PHE A 149 -9.58 10.91 2.00
CA PHE A 149 -10.34 9.87 1.33
C PHE A 149 -10.65 10.24 -0.12
N LEU A 150 -10.36 9.33 -1.04
CA LEU A 150 -10.82 9.36 -2.42
C LEU A 150 -11.98 8.38 -2.54
N ILE A 151 -13.16 8.88 -2.90
CA ILE A 151 -14.40 8.08 -2.94
C ILE A 151 -14.84 7.90 -4.39
N GLY A 152 -14.97 6.64 -4.83
CA GLY A 152 -15.53 6.32 -6.13
C GLY A 152 -17.00 6.75 -6.27
N LEU A 153 -17.40 7.07 -7.49
CA LEU A 153 -18.75 7.42 -7.90
C LEU A 153 -19.06 6.66 -9.17
N SER A 154 -20.16 5.91 -9.21
CA SER A 154 -20.44 5.04 -10.36
C SER A 154 -20.62 5.81 -11.67
N MET A 155 -20.01 5.31 -12.74
CA MET A 155 -20.31 5.72 -14.13
C MET A 155 -20.98 4.60 -14.94
N ARG A 156 -21.35 3.50 -14.29
CA ARG A 156 -21.91 2.31 -14.96
C ARG A 156 -23.30 2.56 -15.56
N THR A 157 -24.10 3.44 -14.95
CA THR A 157 -25.49 3.74 -15.36
C THR A 157 -25.70 5.23 -15.67
N PRO A 158 -25.22 5.73 -16.82
CA PRO A 158 -25.17 7.17 -17.12
C PRO A 158 -26.55 7.82 -17.38
N ASP A 159 -27.60 7.01 -17.54
CA ASP A 159 -28.96 7.52 -17.74
C ASP A 159 -29.59 8.01 -16.41
N ASN A 160 -28.98 7.71 -15.26
CA ASN A 160 -29.48 8.12 -13.95
C ASN A 160 -28.36 8.35 -12.93
N PHE A 161 -27.98 9.61 -12.74
CA PHE A 161 -26.99 10.03 -11.74
C PHE A 161 -27.58 10.25 -10.32
N THR A 162 -28.86 9.98 -10.06
CA THR A 162 -29.48 10.28 -8.75
C THR A 162 -28.72 9.64 -7.57
N ASN A 163 -28.25 8.39 -7.73
CA ASN A 163 -27.46 7.74 -6.67
C ASN A 163 -26.08 8.39 -6.51
N VAL A 164 -25.44 8.73 -7.63
CA VAL A 164 -24.15 9.44 -7.68
C VAL A 164 -24.24 10.81 -7.01
N GLU A 165 -25.27 11.59 -7.33
CA GLU A 165 -25.59 12.88 -6.70
C GLU A 165 -25.76 12.75 -5.18
N THR A 166 -26.54 11.75 -4.75
CA THR A 166 -26.82 11.49 -3.34
C THR A 166 -25.55 11.08 -2.59
N LEU A 167 -24.76 10.18 -3.17
CA LEU A 167 -23.49 9.71 -2.62
C LEU A 167 -22.48 10.85 -2.51
N ALA A 168 -22.28 11.63 -3.58
CA ALA A 168 -21.36 12.76 -3.60
C ALA A 168 -21.72 13.82 -2.54
N SER A 169 -23.01 14.19 -2.45
CA SER A 169 -23.50 15.13 -1.44
C SER A 169 -23.26 14.62 -0.03
N THR A 170 -23.51 13.34 0.21
CA THR A 170 -23.36 12.74 1.53
C THR A 170 -21.90 12.58 1.92
N ALA A 171 -21.04 12.15 0.99
CA ALA A 171 -19.60 12.07 1.21
C ALA A 171 -19.03 13.42 1.62
N ARG A 172 -19.41 14.51 0.93
CA ARG A 172 -19.01 15.86 1.31
C ARG A 172 -19.50 16.27 2.68
N GLN A 173 -20.78 16.04 2.95
CA GLN A 173 -21.38 16.41 4.23
C GLN A 173 -20.71 15.69 5.40
N LEU A 174 -20.46 14.39 5.27
CA LEU A 174 -19.99 13.56 6.37
C LEU A 174 -18.47 13.53 6.51
N LEU A 175 -17.70 13.63 5.43
CA LEU A 175 -16.24 13.64 5.50
C LEU A 175 -15.65 15.06 5.62
N GLY A 176 -16.35 16.09 5.15
CA GLY A 176 -15.86 17.48 5.18
C GLY A 176 -14.46 17.59 4.57
N ASP A 177 -13.53 18.20 5.30
CA ASP A 177 -12.14 18.42 4.87
C ASP A 177 -11.33 17.11 4.68
N ARG A 178 -11.86 15.96 5.13
CA ARG A 178 -11.24 14.65 4.90
C ARG A 178 -11.57 14.08 3.52
N LEU A 179 -12.55 14.62 2.81
CA LEU A 179 -12.78 14.24 1.41
C LEU A 179 -11.73 14.90 0.52
N ASP A 180 -10.84 14.10 -0.05
CA ASP A 180 -9.79 14.58 -0.95
C ASP A 180 -10.28 14.68 -2.39
N ALA A 181 -10.93 13.62 -2.89
CA ALA A 181 -11.50 13.64 -4.23
C ALA A 181 -12.71 12.71 -4.39
N LEU A 182 -13.54 13.02 -5.37
CA LEU A 182 -14.58 12.13 -5.90
C LEU A 182 -14.10 11.56 -7.23
N LEU A 183 -14.04 10.25 -7.37
CA LEU A 183 -13.54 9.57 -8.58
C LEU A 183 -14.71 9.09 -9.44
N LEU A 184 -14.89 9.67 -10.62
CA LEU A 184 -15.97 9.25 -11.53
C LEU A 184 -15.57 7.98 -12.29
N GLY A 185 -16.22 6.87 -11.97
CA GLY A 185 -16.03 5.54 -12.54
C GLY A 185 -14.84 4.77 -11.98
N ASN A 186 -14.78 3.49 -12.30
CA ASN A 186 -13.63 2.61 -12.13
C ASN A 186 -13.39 1.85 -13.43
N GLU A 187 -12.23 2.06 -14.07
CA GLU A 187 -11.83 1.38 -15.31
C GLU A 187 -12.90 1.46 -16.42
N PRO A 188 -13.37 2.68 -16.78
CA PRO A 188 -14.38 2.84 -17.83
C PRO A 188 -13.93 2.27 -19.18
N ASP A 189 -12.62 2.07 -19.37
CA ASP A 189 -12.03 1.43 -20.53
C ASP A 189 -12.28 -0.09 -20.61
N LEU A 190 -12.83 -0.70 -19.56
CA LEU A 190 -13.19 -2.11 -19.48
C LEU A 190 -14.70 -2.37 -19.52
N TYR A 191 -15.56 -1.34 -19.43
CA TYR A 191 -17.03 -1.51 -19.40
C TYR A 191 -17.60 -2.29 -20.61
N ALA A 192 -16.94 -2.21 -21.77
CA ALA A 192 -17.34 -3.02 -22.93
C ALA A 192 -16.95 -4.49 -22.79
N GLY A 193 -15.77 -4.75 -22.22
CA GLY A 193 -15.21 -6.10 -22.07
C GLY A 193 -15.89 -6.91 -20.97
N HIS A 194 -16.33 -6.24 -19.89
CA HIS A 194 -17.06 -6.86 -18.79
C HIS A 194 -18.56 -7.01 -19.09
N GLY A 195 -19.05 -6.45 -20.20
CA GLY A 195 -20.42 -6.62 -20.67
C GLY A 195 -21.44 -5.70 -20.01
N GLU A 196 -21.02 -4.67 -19.25
CA GLU A 196 -21.95 -3.70 -18.69
C GLU A 196 -22.40 -2.68 -19.74
N ARG A 197 -21.55 -2.36 -20.74
CA ARG A 197 -21.83 -1.33 -21.76
C ARG A 197 -21.44 -1.78 -23.17
N ASP A 198 -22.42 -1.98 -24.06
CA ASP A 198 -22.13 -2.38 -25.44
C ASP A 198 -21.36 -1.31 -26.22
N ALA A 199 -20.29 -1.71 -26.90
CA ALA A 199 -19.40 -0.87 -27.72
C ALA A 199 -18.87 0.42 -27.05
N TYR A 200 -18.71 0.41 -25.72
CA TYR A 200 -18.28 1.57 -24.95
C TYR A 200 -16.84 1.99 -25.27
N ASN A 201 -16.62 3.30 -25.45
CA ASN A 201 -15.36 3.88 -25.86
C ASN A 201 -15.28 5.36 -25.44
N ILE A 202 -14.10 5.98 -25.63
CA ILE A 202 -13.83 7.37 -25.22
C ILE A 202 -14.87 8.36 -25.77
N SER A 203 -15.38 8.17 -26.99
CA SER A 203 -16.34 9.10 -27.60
C SER A 203 -17.72 9.11 -26.92
N ALA A 204 -18.09 7.99 -26.26
CA ALA A 204 -19.28 7.93 -25.40
C ALA A 204 -18.97 8.43 -23.99
N TYR A 205 -17.79 8.12 -23.46
CA TYR A 205 -17.37 8.48 -22.11
C TYR A 205 -17.28 9.99 -21.87
N ILE A 206 -16.68 10.77 -22.79
CA ILE A 206 -16.46 12.22 -22.57
C ILE A 206 -17.78 13.00 -22.41
N PRO A 207 -18.81 12.81 -23.25
CA PRO A 207 -20.12 13.41 -23.02
C PRO A 207 -20.77 13.00 -21.70
N GLU A 208 -20.66 11.73 -21.29
CA GLU A 208 -21.23 11.23 -20.03
C GLU A 208 -20.59 11.91 -18.80
N ILE A 209 -19.28 12.16 -18.84
CA ILE A 209 -18.60 12.97 -17.81
C ILE A 209 -19.18 14.39 -17.74
N GLY A 210 -19.46 15.00 -18.89
CA GLY A 210 -20.10 16.32 -18.94
C GLY A 210 -21.45 16.33 -18.21
N VAL A 211 -22.29 15.34 -18.51
CA VAL A 211 -23.61 15.19 -17.87
C VAL A 211 -23.48 14.94 -16.37
N ALA A 212 -22.56 14.06 -15.95
CA ALA A 212 -22.33 13.77 -14.53
C ALA A 212 -21.89 15.02 -13.76
N LEU A 213 -20.94 15.79 -14.32
CA LEU A 213 -20.45 17.02 -13.70
C LEU A 213 -21.54 18.10 -13.65
N GLU A 214 -22.33 18.28 -14.70
CA GLU A 214 -23.47 19.21 -14.71
C GLU A 214 -24.53 18.82 -13.67
N SER A 215 -24.83 17.53 -13.52
CA SER A 215 -25.75 16.99 -12.51
C SER A 215 -25.25 17.29 -11.09
N LEU A 216 -23.98 16.99 -10.79
CA LEU A 216 -23.36 17.28 -9.49
C LEU A 216 -23.34 18.79 -9.17
N LYS A 217 -23.12 19.65 -10.18
CA LYS A 217 -23.21 21.11 -10.02
C LYS A 217 -24.64 21.56 -9.77
N GLY A 218 -25.60 21.01 -10.53
CA GLY A 218 -27.01 21.39 -10.47
C GLY A 218 -27.65 21.18 -9.09
N ILE A 219 -27.21 20.15 -8.36
CA ILE A 219 -27.67 19.90 -6.99
C ILE A 219 -26.76 20.52 -5.91
N GLY A 220 -25.68 21.20 -6.30
CA GLY A 220 -24.73 21.83 -5.38
C GLY A 220 -23.78 20.87 -4.68
N ALA A 221 -23.61 19.64 -5.17
CA ALA A 221 -22.59 18.71 -4.66
C ALA A 221 -21.18 19.16 -5.04
N ILE A 222 -20.98 19.90 -6.12
CA ILE A 222 -19.71 20.55 -6.46
C ILE A 222 -19.97 21.99 -6.89
N ALA A 223 -19.06 22.92 -6.55
CA ALA A 223 -19.15 24.29 -7.07
C ALA A 223 -18.63 24.38 -8.51
N GLU A 224 -18.97 25.46 -9.21
CA GLU A 224 -18.75 25.62 -10.66
C GLU A 224 -17.29 25.39 -11.10
N ASP A 225 -16.35 25.97 -10.35
CA ASP A 225 -14.90 25.91 -10.63
C ASP A 225 -14.14 25.04 -9.62
N GLU A 226 -14.85 24.24 -8.82
CA GLU A 226 -14.22 23.45 -7.77
C GLU A 226 -13.47 22.25 -8.34
N LYS A 227 -12.18 22.17 -8.00
CA LYS A 227 -11.33 21.02 -8.31
C LYS A 227 -11.40 20.00 -7.19
N ILE A 228 -12.46 19.20 -7.18
CA ILE A 228 -12.62 18.05 -6.25
C ILE A 228 -12.74 16.71 -6.98
N VAL A 229 -12.97 16.72 -8.29
CA VAL A 229 -13.14 15.49 -9.07
C VAL A 229 -11.79 14.96 -9.53
N GLY A 230 -11.60 13.65 -9.39
CA GLY A 230 -10.51 12.88 -10.02
C GLY A 230 -11.07 11.88 -11.04
N GLY A 231 -10.22 11.41 -11.94
CA GLY A 231 -10.58 10.49 -13.03
C GLY A 231 -9.51 10.51 -14.13
N PRO A 232 -9.56 9.67 -15.16
CA PRO A 232 -10.67 8.79 -15.53
C PRO A 232 -10.61 7.39 -14.91
N THR A 233 -9.70 7.12 -13.96
CA THR A 233 -9.48 5.79 -13.37
C THR A 233 -9.24 4.67 -14.39
N THR A 234 -8.67 5.01 -15.54
CA THR A 234 -8.43 4.05 -16.64
C THR A 234 -7.37 3.03 -16.26
N CYS A 235 -7.61 1.78 -16.63
CA CYS A 235 -6.67 0.68 -16.41
C CYS A 235 -5.64 0.53 -17.51
N CYS A 236 -6.08 0.25 -18.74
CA CYS A 236 -5.20 -0.44 -19.66
C CYS A 236 -5.49 -0.24 -21.16
N SER A 237 -6.75 -0.24 -21.60
CA SER A 237 -7.04 -0.15 -23.04
C SER A 237 -7.05 1.29 -23.57
N TRP A 238 -7.30 2.27 -22.69
CA TRP A 238 -7.26 3.69 -23.03
C TRP A 238 -5.98 4.35 -22.50
N THR A 239 -5.36 5.19 -23.32
CA THR A 239 -4.28 6.05 -22.84
C THR A 239 -4.85 7.33 -22.23
N LEU A 240 -4.22 7.84 -21.18
CA LEU A 240 -4.55 9.14 -20.61
C LEU A 240 -4.38 10.24 -21.66
N TYR A 241 -3.40 10.13 -22.55
CA TYR A 241 -3.24 11.08 -23.65
C TYR A 241 -4.49 11.15 -24.54
N ASP A 242 -5.05 10.01 -24.93
CA ASP A 242 -6.23 9.94 -25.79
C ASP A 242 -7.47 10.48 -25.09
N VAL A 243 -7.69 10.11 -23.82
CA VAL A 243 -8.83 10.58 -23.03
C VAL A 243 -8.76 12.10 -22.82
N LEU A 244 -7.58 12.63 -22.47
CA LEU A 244 -7.38 14.07 -22.34
C LEU A 244 -7.59 14.78 -23.68
N SER A 245 -7.03 14.25 -24.77
CA SER A 245 -7.15 14.85 -26.11
C SER A 245 -8.56 14.79 -26.69
N ALA A 246 -9.39 13.86 -26.21
CA ALA A 246 -10.80 13.76 -26.56
C ALA A 246 -11.68 14.78 -25.81
N GLY A 247 -11.12 15.55 -24.88
CA GLY A 247 -11.80 16.67 -24.23
C GLY A 247 -11.96 16.53 -22.72
N LEU A 248 -11.40 15.51 -22.06
CA LEU A 248 -11.44 15.45 -20.59
C LEU A 248 -10.72 16.65 -19.95
N ASP A 249 -9.70 17.17 -20.64
CA ASP A 249 -8.89 18.31 -20.16
C ASP A 249 -9.61 19.67 -20.19
N GLN A 250 -10.85 19.73 -20.67
CA GLN A 250 -11.69 20.92 -20.58
C GLN A 250 -12.35 21.10 -19.21
N TYR A 251 -12.38 20.05 -18.38
CA TYR A 251 -13.05 20.04 -17.08
C TYR A 251 -12.07 20.32 -15.91
N PRO A 252 -12.55 20.88 -14.77
CA PRO A 252 -11.70 21.24 -13.64
C PRO A 252 -11.33 20.03 -12.76
N TYR A 253 -10.54 19.10 -13.29
CA TYR A 253 -10.04 17.96 -12.53
C TYR A 253 -9.01 18.41 -11.47
N LYS A 254 -9.12 17.82 -10.27
CA LYS A 254 -8.09 17.91 -9.22
C LYS A 254 -6.91 17.01 -9.53
N PHE A 255 -7.20 15.80 -9.99
CA PHE A 255 -6.23 14.76 -10.29
C PHE A 255 -6.62 14.03 -11.57
N TYR A 256 -5.62 13.69 -12.38
CA TYR A 256 -5.80 12.60 -13.33
C TYR A 256 -5.42 11.27 -12.67
N THR A 257 -6.23 10.24 -12.85
CA THR A 257 -6.05 8.97 -12.13
C THR A 257 -5.95 7.79 -13.08
N LEU A 258 -5.08 6.85 -12.73
CA LEU A 258 -4.75 5.66 -13.49
C LEU A 258 -4.78 4.43 -12.59
N GLN A 259 -5.02 3.28 -13.19
CA GLN A 259 -4.96 1.96 -12.54
C GLN A 259 -4.07 1.07 -13.39
N HIS A 260 -3.31 0.14 -12.81
CA HIS A 260 -2.54 -0.80 -13.64
C HIS A 260 -2.07 -2.01 -12.85
N TYR A 261 -2.22 -3.19 -13.46
CA TYR A 261 -1.56 -4.43 -13.05
C TYR A 261 -0.76 -4.96 -14.23
N PRO A 262 0.49 -5.44 -14.03
CA PRO A 262 1.31 -5.91 -15.14
C PRO A 262 0.82 -7.22 -15.75
N LYS A 263 0.02 -7.99 -15.01
CA LYS A 263 -0.49 -9.33 -15.35
C LYS A 263 -1.87 -9.53 -14.73
N ASP A 264 -2.60 -10.53 -15.19
CA ASP A 264 -3.86 -10.97 -14.60
C ASP A 264 -3.93 -12.50 -14.45
N ALA A 265 -4.71 -12.95 -13.47
CA ALA A 265 -5.07 -14.36 -13.28
C ALA A 265 -6.58 -14.57 -13.41
N CYS A 266 -7.26 -13.75 -14.21
CA CYS A 266 -8.72 -13.77 -14.34
C CYS A 266 -9.23 -15.08 -14.95
N SER A 267 -8.41 -15.73 -15.77
CA SER A 267 -8.65 -17.06 -16.33
C SER A 267 -7.88 -18.18 -15.61
N GLY A 268 -7.35 -17.91 -14.42
CA GLY A 268 -6.51 -18.82 -13.65
C GLY A 268 -5.00 -18.55 -13.79
N GLU A 269 -4.21 -19.25 -12.99
CA GLU A 269 -2.75 -19.17 -13.05
C GLU A 269 -2.19 -19.82 -14.32
N ASP A 270 -1.19 -19.17 -14.92
CA ASP A 270 -0.48 -19.63 -16.10
C ASP A 270 1.03 -19.31 -16.01
N PRO A 271 1.88 -19.78 -16.97
CA PRO A 271 3.31 -19.52 -16.93
C PRO A 271 3.73 -18.04 -17.00
N ASP A 272 2.88 -17.14 -17.48
CA ASP A 272 3.17 -15.70 -17.59
C ASP A 272 2.86 -14.99 -16.26
N ASN A 273 1.68 -15.21 -15.70
CA ASN A 273 1.25 -14.58 -14.43
C ASN A 273 1.85 -15.23 -13.17
N THR A 274 2.55 -16.37 -13.30
CA THR A 274 3.35 -17.00 -12.23
C THR A 274 4.86 -16.79 -12.40
N ASN A 275 5.31 -16.04 -13.40
CA ASN A 275 6.73 -15.82 -13.65
C ASN A 275 7.34 -14.81 -12.67
N ILE A 276 7.90 -15.30 -11.57
CA ILE A 276 8.57 -14.46 -10.56
C ILE A 276 9.74 -13.63 -11.12
N THR A 277 10.37 -14.08 -12.21
CA THR A 277 11.49 -13.34 -12.84
C THR A 277 11.03 -11.99 -13.36
N TYR A 278 9.76 -11.89 -13.78
CA TYR A 278 9.18 -10.60 -14.20
C TYR A 278 9.26 -9.57 -13.06
N PHE A 279 8.94 -10.01 -11.84
CA PHE A 279 8.86 -9.21 -10.61
C PHE A 279 10.20 -9.00 -9.92
N THR A 280 11.27 -9.67 -10.38
CA THR A 280 12.64 -9.51 -9.86
C THR A 280 13.61 -8.92 -10.89
N THR A 281 13.07 -8.32 -11.96
CA THR A 281 13.85 -7.70 -13.04
C THR A 281 13.41 -6.25 -13.22
N HIS A 282 14.28 -5.32 -12.85
CA HIS A 282 13.99 -3.89 -12.87
C HIS A 282 13.62 -3.34 -14.26
N SER A 283 14.19 -3.87 -15.35
CA SER A 283 13.87 -3.40 -16.70
C SER A 283 12.40 -3.60 -17.10
N ASN A 284 11.65 -4.47 -16.40
CA ASN A 284 10.21 -4.64 -16.64
C ASN A 284 9.37 -3.51 -16.02
N ILE A 285 9.91 -2.79 -15.03
CA ILE A 285 9.22 -1.69 -14.36
C ILE A 285 9.09 -0.47 -15.28
N GLU A 286 10.09 -0.24 -16.15
CA GLU A 286 10.09 0.83 -17.14
C GLU A 286 8.84 0.79 -18.02
N SER A 287 8.51 -0.36 -18.61
CA SER A 287 7.33 -0.51 -19.46
C SER A 287 6.03 -0.53 -18.65
N PHE A 288 6.05 -1.13 -17.45
CA PHE A 288 4.88 -1.17 -16.56
C PHE A 288 4.39 0.23 -16.15
N VAL A 289 5.31 1.15 -15.81
CA VAL A 289 4.95 2.51 -15.41
C VAL A 289 4.88 3.46 -16.60
N GLY A 290 5.78 3.28 -17.58
CA GLY A 290 6.00 4.21 -18.69
C GLY A 290 4.93 4.17 -19.79
N TRP A 291 4.00 3.22 -19.76
CA TRP A 291 2.95 3.08 -20.79
C TRP A 291 2.05 4.33 -20.95
N GLN A 292 2.00 5.21 -19.95
CA GLN A 292 1.21 6.46 -19.95
C GLN A 292 2.05 7.74 -20.04
N THR A 293 3.33 7.65 -20.40
CA THR A 293 4.28 8.80 -20.39
C THR A 293 3.74 10.03 -21.13
N ASP A 294 3.13 9.85 -22.30
CA ASP A 294 2.58 10.97 -23.08
C ASP A 294 1.40 11.65 -22.40
N GLY A 295 0.54 10.86 -21.74
CA GLY A 295 -0.58 11.37 -20.95
C GLY A 295 -0.10 12.13 -19.71
N VAL A 296 0.88 11.59 -18.99
CA VAL A 296 1.50 12.25 -17.83
C VAL A 296 2.14 13.57 -18.24
N ASN A 297 2.89 13.60 -19.35
CA ASN A 297 3.48 14.83 -19.87
C ASN A 297 2.44 15.88 -20.26
N LYS A 298 1.28 15.46 -20.80
CA LYS A 298 0.17 16.36 -21.12
C LYS A 298 -0.48 16.92 -19.85
N ALA A 299 -0.73 16.09 -18.85
CA ALA A 299 -1.25 16.49 -17.53
C ALA A 299 -0.34 17.50 -16.83
N GLN A 300 0.98 17.27 -16.84
CA GLN A 300 1.96 18.18 -16.26
C GLN A 300 1.93 19.57 -16.91
N LYS A 301 1.77 19.66 -18.23
CA LYS A 301 1.63 20.96 -18.93
C LYS A 301 0.38 21.72 -18.51
N GLN A 302 -0.62 21.03 -17.96
CA GLN A 302 -1.85 21.61 -17.41
C GLN A 302 -1.75 21.90 -15.91
N GLY A 303 -0.66 21.49 -15.26
CA GLY A 303 -0.48 21.60 -13.81
C GLY A 303 -1.44 20.72 -13.01
N VAL A 304 -1.90 19.60 -13.59
CA VAL A 304 -2.77 18.63 -12.93
C VAL A 304 -1.95 17.40 -12.53
N PRO A 305 -1.85 17.07 -11.23
CA PRO A 305 -1.13 15.88 -10.77
C PRO A 305 -1.75 14.59 -11.31
N VAL A 306 -0.90 13.59 -11.59
CA VAL A 306 -1.33 12.24 -11.99
C VAL A 306 -1.12 11.27 -10.84
N LEU A 307 -2.13 10.49 -10.49
CA LEU A 307 -2.07 9.48 -9.42
C LEU A 307 -2.27 8.09 -10.00
N LEU A 308 -1.46 7.11 -9.58
CA LEU A 308 -1.72 5.69 -9.82
C LEU A 308 -2.58 5.17 -8.68
N THR A 309 -3.90 5.33 -8.79
CA THR A 309 -4.87 5.10 -7.72
C THR A 309 -5.20 3.64 -7.45
N GLU A 310 -4.72 2.75 -8.30
CA GLU A 310 -4.81 1.32 -8.07
C GLU A 310 -3.67 0.58 -8.77
N TYR A 311 -2.81 -0.11 -8.00
CA TYR A 311 -1.86 -1.06 -8.56
C TYR A 311 -1.56 -2.19 -7.57
N ASN A 312 -1.23 -3.36 -8.11
CA ASN A 312 -0.58 -4.45 -7.40
C ASN A 312 0.01 -5.46 -8.41
N SER A 313 0.46 -6.62 -7.95
CA SER A 313 1.19 -7.59 -8.79
C SER A 313 0.40 -8.22 -9.92
N VAL A 314 -0.67 -8.95 -9.63
CA VAL A 314 -1.43 -9.73 -10.62
C VAL A 314 -2.91 -9.49 -10.34
N ALA A 315 -3.66 -9.00 -11.32
CA ALA A 315 -5.09 -8.71 -11.17
C ALA A 315 -5.92 -9.98 -10.92
N CYS A 316 -7.21 -9.80 -10.59
CA CYS A 316 -8.15 -10.88 -10.28
C CYS A 316 -7.74 -11.74 -9.07
N GLY A 317 -7.32 -11.09 -7.99
CA GLY A 317 -7.00 -11.73 -6.71
C GLY A 317 -5.56 -12.24 -6.59
N GLY A 318 -4.76 -12.14 -7.64
CA GLY A 318 -3.34 -12.50 -7.63
C GLY A 318 -3.05 -13.97 -7.89
N SER A 319 -1.78 -14.25 -8.15
CA SER A 319 -1.21 -15.59 -8.34
C SER A 319 -0.24 -15.95 -7.22
N ASN A 320 0.28 -17.18 -7.23
CA ASN A 320 1.18 -17.75 -6.22
C ASN A 320 2.43 -16.90 -5.88
N ILE A 321 2.84 -15.98 -6.75
CA ILE A 321 3.92 -15.01 -6.55
C ILE A 321 3.49 -13.73 -5.82
N SER A 322 2.20 -13.40 -5.83
CA SER A 322 1.66 -12.13 -5.33
C SER A 322 1.83 -11.94 -3.82
N ALA A 323 1.85 -13.06 -3.08
CA ALA A 323 2.08 -13.08 -1.64
C ALA A 323 3.57 -13.11 -1.25
N THR A 324 4.51 -13.07 -2.20
CA THR A 324 5.95 -13.31 -1.95
C THR A 324 6.76 -12.04 -1.76
N PHE A 325 7.96 -12.17 -1.21
CA PHE A 325 8.91 -11.07 -1.03
C PHE A 325 9.36 -10.43 -2.35
N ALA A 326 9.35 -11.17 -3.47
CA ALA A 326 9.52 -10.59 -4.80
C ALA A 326 8.54 -9.45 -5.05
N THR A 327 7.26 -9.63 -4.66
CA THR A 327 6.24 -8.60 -4.82
C THR A 327 6.44 -7.42 -3.88
N ALA A 328 7.01 -7.63 -2.69
CA ALA A 328 7.40 -6.52 -1.81
C ALA A 328 8.52 -5.66 -2.43
N LEU A 329 9.53 -6.28 -3.04
CA LEU A 329 10.58 -5.56 -3.76
C LEU A 329 10.05 -4.87 -5.02
N TRP A 330 9.22 -5.58 -5.79
CA TRP A 330 8.57 -5.05 -6.99
C TRP A 330 7.67 -3.84 -6.67
N SER A 331 6.90 -3.87 -5.58
CA SER A 331 6.01 -2.76 -5.23
C SER A 331 6.77 -1.50 -4.84
N ILE A 332 7.94 -1.65 -4.21
CA ILE A 332 8.90 -0.56 -3.94
C ILE A 332 9.43 -0.01 -5.27
N ASP A 333 9.93 -0.88 -6.14
CA ASP A 333 10.50 -0.48 -7.42
C ASP A 333 9.47 0.24 -8.29
N ALA A 334 8.27 -0.32 -8.43
CA ALA A 334 7.15 0.30 -9.13
C ALA A 334 6.78 1.67 -8.53
N GLY A 335 6.67 1.80 -7.21
CA GLY A 335 6.35 3.07 -6.55
C GLY A 335 7.41 4.15 -6.79
N LEU A 336 8.69 3.82 -6.58
CA LEU A 336 9.80 4.75 -6.83
C LEU A 336 9.91 5.10 -8.32
N LYS A 337 9.64 4.14 -9.21
CA LYS A 337 9.60 4.38 -10.65
C LYS A 337 8.49 5.34 -11.03
N SER A 338 7.28 5.14 -10.50
CA SER A 338 6.15 6.05 -10.70
C SER A 338 6.51 7.49 -10.31
N ALA A 339 7.15 7.70 -9.16
CA ALA A 339 7.65 9.02 -8.79
C ALA A 339 8.64 9.60 -9.82
N SER A 340 9.61 8.79 -10.27
CA SER A 340 10.60 9.19 -11.28
C SER A 340 9.99 9.48 -12.66
N MET A 341 8.82 8.91 -12.93
CA MET A 341 8.01 9.10 -14.14
C MET A 341 6.84 10.06 -13.91
N ASN A 342 6.98 10.96 -12.93
CA ASN A 342 6.09 12.10 -12.72
C ASN A 342 4.66 11.78 -12.23
N TYR A 343 4.45 10.62 -11.61
CA TYR A 343 3.24 10.38 -10.81
C TYR A 343 3.41 11.01 -9.43
N SER A 344 2.36 11.67 -8.93
CA SER A 344 2.39 12.42 -7.67
C SER A 344 1.92 11.62 -6.46
N ALA A 345 1.26 10.48 -6.66
CA ALA A 345 0.99 9.48 -5.62
C ALA A 345 0.70 8.10 -6.24
N VAL A 346 0.87 7.04 -5.46
CA VAL A 346 0.58 5.65 -5.83
C VAL A 346 -0.23 4.98 -4.72
N TYR A 347 -1.11 4.03 -5.06
CA TYR A 347 -2.00 3.38 -4.09
C TYR A 347 -1.99 1.86 -4.28
N LEU A 348 -1.43 1.14 -3.29
CA LEU A 348 -1.44 -0.32 -3.31
C LEU A 348 -2.85 -0.84 -3.01
N HIS A 349 -3.36 -1.71 -3.89
CA HIS A 349 -4.73 -2.21 -3.79
C HIS A 349 -4.85 -3.43 -2.89
N THR A 350 -5.90 -3.46 -2.07
CA THR A 350 -6.27 -4.58 -1.19
C THR A 350 -7.77 -4.84 -1.28
N ARG A 351 -8.13 -6.11 -1.15
CA ARG A 351 -9.47 -6.65 -1.41
C ARG A 351 -9.96 -7.52 -0.27
N GLU A 352 -11.02 -8.28 -0.50
CA GLU A 352 -11.56 -9.24 0.45
C GLU A 352 -10.53 -10.27 0.92
N PHE A 353 -10.83 -10.91 2.06
CA PHE A 353 -9.99 -11.93 2.68
C PHE A 353 -9.56 -13.01 1.67
N GLY A 354 -8.27 -13.36 1.69
CA GLY A 354 -7.72 -14.46 0.90
C GLY A 354 -7.16 -14.06 -0.47
N VAL A 355 -7.34 -12.80 -0.89
CA VAL A 355 -6.65 -12.26 -2.06
C VAL A 355 -5.13 -12.27 -1.84
N GLN A 356 -4.38 -12.79 -2.82
CA GLN A 356 -2.98 -13.13 -2.66
C GLN A 356 -2.06 -11.92 -2.55
N TYR A 357 -2.43 -10.80 -3.16
CA TYR A 357 -1.68 -9.54 -3.10
C TYR A 357 -2.10 -8.60 -1.97
N ASN A 358 -3.05 -9.00 -1.11
CA ASN A 358 -3.54 -8.16 -0.02
C ASN A 358 -2.40 -7.68 0.86
N LEU A 359 -2.53 -6.44 1.34
CA LEU A 359 -1.58 -5.88 2.30
C LEU A 359 -1.72 -6.55 3.67
N PHE A 360 -2.94 -6.96 4.00
CA PHE A 360 -3.28 -7.60 5.25
C PHE A 360 -4.60 -8.36 5.08
N ASP A 361 -4.82 -9.35 5.93
CA ASP A 361 -6.08 -10.07 6.05
C ASP A 361 -6.48 -10.21 7.52
N PRO A 362 -7.79 -10.13 7.85
CA PRO A 362 -8.30 -10.55 9.14
C PRO A 362 -8.12 -12.08 9.31
N PRO A 363 -8.27 -12.63 10.53
CA PRO A 363 -8.21 -14.08 10.75
C PRO A 363 -9.26 -14.83 9.91
N THR A 364 -10.48 -14.30 9.87
CA THR A 364 -11.57 -14.64 8.94
C THR A 364 -12.40 -13.38 8.66
N PRO A 365 -13.26 -13.36 7.62
CA PRO A 365 -14.18 -12.24 7.37
C PRO A 365 -15.06 -11.86 8.58
N GLU A 366 -15.48 -12.83 9.39
CA GLU A 366 -16.40 -12.67 10.53
C GLU A 366 -15.68 -12.35 11.85
N THR A 367 -14.35 -12.44 11.89
CA THR A 367 -13.54 -12.33 13.12
C THR A 367 -12.51 -11.21 13.02
N SER A 368 -12.81 -10.15 12.27
CA SER A 368 -11.92 -9.01 12.06
C SER A 368 -11.50 -8.27 13.34
N THR A 369 -12.33 -8.34 14.39
CA THR A 369 -12.03 -7.77 15.71
C THR A 369 -11.30 -8.76 16.64
N GLU A 370 -10.85 -9.90 16.15
CA GLU A 370 -10.03 -10.85 16.89
C GLU A 370 -8.54 -10.72 16.51
N PRO A 371 -7.60 -11.12 17.40
CA PRO A 371 -6.19 -11.20 17.05
C PRO A 371 -5.94 -12.30 16.01
N GLY A 372 -4.79 -12.24 15.33
CA GLY A 372 -4.41 -13.23 14.32
C GLY A 372 -4.48 -12.71 12.88
N TRP A 373 -4.47 -11.39 12.68
CA TRP A 373 -4.36 -10.81 11.36
C TRP A 373 -3.07 -11.28 10.69
N ARG A 374 -3.12 -11.43 9.38
CA ARG A 374 -1.95 -11.79 8.57
C ARG A 374 -1.49 -10.58 7.79
N THR A 375 -0.21 -10.26 7.85
CA THR A 375 0.38 -9.25 6.97
C THR A 375 0.79 -9.89 5.64
N GLY A 376 0.43 -9.27 4.52
CA GLY A 376 0.93 -9.66 3.21
C GLY A 376 2.26 -9.00 2.89
N SER A 377 3.10 -9.69 2.11
CA SER A 377 4.41 -9.18 1.68
C SER A 377 4.38 -7.76 1.09
N PRO A 378 3.40 -7.37 0.24
CA PRO A 378 3.37 -6.02 -0.34
C PRO A 378 3.23 -4.89 0.68
N TYR A 379 2.73 -5.17 1.90
CA TYR A 379 2.65 -4.17 2.98
C TYR A 379 4.03 -3.67 3.43
N TYR A 380 5.05 -4.53 3.38
CA TYR A 380 6.42 -4.09 3.66
C TYR A 380 6.95 -3.12 2.59
N GLY A 381 6.46 -3.23 1.35
CA GLY A 381 6.73 -2.23 0.32
C GLY A 381 6.05 -0.89 0.62
N ALA A 382 4.82 -0.91 1.14
CA ALA A 382 4.14 0.30 1.60
C ALA A 382 4.91 1.00 2.75
N LEU A 383 5.43 0.23 3.72
CA LEU A 383 6.27 0.76 4.81
C LEU A 383 7.55 1.43 4.28
N PHE A 384 8.22 0.78 3.33
CA PHE A 384 9.43 1.32 2.72
C PHE A 384 9.14 2.64 1.98
N LEU A 385 8.09 2.66 1.14
CA LEU A 385 7.69 3.84 0.37
C LEU A 385 7.26 5.00 1.28
N ALA A 386 6.56 4.72 2.37
CA ALA A 386 6.14 5.74 3.35
C ALA A 386 7.33 6.45 4.02
N GLU A 387 8.49 5.79 4.09
CA GLU A 387 9.72 6.36 4.64
C GLU A 387 10.67 6.93 3.57
N SER A 388 10.33 6.78 2.28
CA SER A 388 11.17 7.21 1.14
C SER A 388 10.92 8.66 0.70
N THR A 389 9.97 9.35 1.33
CA THR A 389 9.58 10.73 1.02
C THR A 389 9.63 11.61 2.27
N TYR A 390 9.79 12.92 2.06
CA TYR A 390 10.10 13.90 3.10
C TYR A 390 9.12 15.06 3.16
N GLU A 391 8.92 15.56 4.37
CA GLU A 391 8.15 16.78 4.62
C GLU A 391 8.69 17.94 3.76
N GLY A 392 7.76 18.70 3.18
CA GLY A 392 8.07 19.84 2.30
C GLY A 392 8.32 19.45 0.84
N GLY A 393 8.48 18.16 0.53
CA GLY A 393 8.51 17.65 -0.84
C GLY A 393 9.76 16.84 -1.16
N THR A 394 9.61 15.94 -2.15
CA THR A 394 10.63 14.99 -2.57
C THR A 394 10.73 14.94 -4.09
N ILE A 395 11.94 14.75 -4.61
CA ILE A 395 12.19 14.50 -6.04
C ILE A 395 12.92 13.16 -6.15
N ILE A 396 12.42 12.25 -6.97
CA ILE A 396 12.98 10.91 -7.14
C ILE A 396 13.44 10.73 -8.59
N ILE A 397 14.62 10.15 -8.77
CA ILE A 397 15.11 9.72 -10.09
C ILE A 397 15.59 8.27 -10.04
N ASP A 398 15.37 7.56 -11.14
CA ASP A 398 16.04 6.29 -11.39
C ASP A 398 17.49 6.55 -11.83
N LEU A 399 18.46 5.94 -11.15
CA LEU A 399 19.88 6.14 -11.42
C LEU A 399 20.41 5.29 -12.58
N ASN A 400 19.57 4.43 -13.18
CA ASN A 400 19.93 3.50 -14.24
C ASN A 400 21.20 2.70 -13.91
N LEU A 401 21.29 2.23 -12.66
CA LEU A 401 22.50 1.62 -12.13
C LEU A 401 22.92 0.43 -12.99
N ASN A 402 24.12 0.52 -13.58
CA ASN A 402 24.64 -0.53 -14.46
C ASN A 402 23.68 -0.89 -15.62
N ASN A 403 23.01 0.11 -16.21
CA ASN A 403 22.01 -0.04 -17.27
C ASN A 403 20.78 -0.85 -16.86
N SER A 404 20.40 -0.81 -15.57
CA SER A 404 19.29 -1.59 -15.02
C SER A 404 17.97 -1.35 -15.76
N ILE A 405 17.71 -0.12 -16.22
CA ILE A 405 16.45 0.25 -16.89
C ILE A 405 16.22 -0.59 -18.16
N THR A 406 17.31 -0.95 -18.87
CA THR A 406 17.21 -1.63 -20.17
C THR A 406 17.71 -3.07 -20.14
N SER A 407 18.40 -3.48 -19.08
CA SER A 407 19.07 -4.78 -19.02
C SER A 407 18.12 -5.85 -18.45
N PRO A 408 17.71 -6.85 -19.24
CA PRO A 408 16.79 -7.91 -18.79
C PRO A 408 17.43 -8.87 -17.79
N THR A 409 18.72 -8.72 -17.51
CA THR A 409 19.46 -9.50 -16.51
C THR A 409 19.84 -8.66 -15.29
N ALA A 410 19.32 -7.43 -15.18
CA ALA A 410 19.59 -6.58 -14.03
C ALA A 410 18.88 -7.14 -12.80
N THR A 411 19.68 -7.55 -11.82
CA THR A 411 19.20 -8.01 -10.51
C THR A 411 19.29 -6.91 -9.45
N VAL A 412 19.41 -5.66 -9.87
CA VAL A 412 19.53 -4.48 -8.99
C VAL A 412 18.76 -3.30 -9.56
N ALA A 413 18.35 -2.41 -8.67
CA ALA A 413 17.85 -1.08 -9.00
C ALA A 413 18.43 -0.06 -8.01
N ALA A 414 18.52 1.20 -8.41
CA ALA A 414 18.88 2.27 -7.49
C ALA A 414 18.16 3.57 -7.86
N TYR A 415 17.60 4.21 -6.85
CA TYR A 415 16.92 5.50 -6.97
C TYR A 415 17.65 6.55 -6.13
N GLY A 416 17.82 7.73 -6.72
CA GLY A 416 18.33 8.91 -6.04
C GLY A 416 17.17 9.78 -5.57
N ILE A 417 17.19 10.17 -4.31
CA ILE A 417 16.10 10.92 -3.68
C ILE A 417 16.66 12.26 -3.19
N TYR A 418 16.07 13.34 -3.68
CA TYR A 418 16.37 14.71 -3.26
C TYR A 418 15.23 15.26 -2.41
N ASN A 419 15.54 16.22 -1.54
CA ASN A 419 14.52 17.04 -0.89
C ASN A 419 13.94 18.08 -1.88
N ALA A 420 12.94 18.84 -1.44
CA ALA A 420 12.28 19.88 -2.25
C ALA A 420 13.21 20.99 -2.75
N ASN A 421 14.38 21.18 -2.10
CA ASN A 421 15.40 22.15 -2.53
C ASN A 421 16.37 21.56 -3.57
N ALA A 422 16.09 20.36 -4.09
CA ALA A 422 16.91 19.63 -5.03
C ALA A 422 18.29 19.21 -4.46
N GLU A 423 18.41 19.09 -3.14
CA GLU A 423 19.60 18.59 -2.47
C GLU A 423 19.49 17.09 -2.23
N ARG A 424 20.59 16.34 -2.42
CA ARG A 424 20.61 14.88 -2.20
C ARG A 424 20.27 14.56 -0.74
N ALA A 425 19.24 13.74 -0.53
CA ALA A 425 18.74 13.38 0.81
C ALA A 425 18.93 11.90 1.13
N SER A 426 18.74 11.00 0.15
CA SER A 426 18.94 9.56 0.36
C SER A 426 19.10 8.78 -0.95
N LEU A 427 19.37 7.48 -0.80
CA LEU A 427 19.27 6.48 -1.85
C LEU A 427 18.29 5.38 -1.44
N ALA A 428 17.52 4.88 -2.39
CA ALA A 428 16.87 3.58 -2.28
C ALA A 428 17.59 2.58 -3.18
N LEU A 429 18.03 1.45 -2.62
CA LEU A 429 18.82 0.43 -3.30
C LEU A 429 18.09 -0.90 -3.23
N ILE A 430 17.97 -1.61 -4.36
CA ILE A 430 17.28 -2.90 -4.43
C ILE A 430 18.26 -3.95 -4.93
N ASN A 431 18.31 -5.09 -4.25
CA ASN A 431 19.02 -6.29 -4.65
C ASN A 431 18.04 -7.45 -4.78
N TYR A 432 17.68 -7.80 -6.01
CA TYR A 432 16.79 -8.91 -6.32
C TYR A 432 17.46 -10.29 -6.24
N ALA A 433 18.79 -10.35 -6.29
CA ALA A 433 19.52 -11.61 -6.29
C ALA A 433 19.50 -12.28 -4.91
N GLY A 434 19.58 -13.61 -4.86
CA GLY A 434 19.73 -14.39 -3.63
C GLY A 434 21.15 -14.37 -3.02
N VAL A 435 22.00 -13.42 -3.45
CA VAL A 435 23.37 -13.25 -2.98
C VAL A 435 23.63 -11.79 -2.64
N SER A 436 24.57 -11.51 -1.75
CA SER A 436 24.89 -10.13 -1.37
C SER A 436 25.40 -9.31 -2.56
N GLN A 437 25.07 -8.01 -2.55
CA GLN A 437 25.52 -7.04 -3.56
C GLN A 437 26.21 -5.86 -2.86
N VAL A 438 27.34 -5.41 -3.41
CA VAL A 438 28.09 -4.25 -2.92
C VAL A 438 27.76 -3.03 -3.76
N PHE A 439 27.28 -1.97 -3.12
CA PHE A 439 27.04 -0.66 -3.71
C PHE A 439 28.09 0.33 -3.19
N VAL A 440 28.80 1.00 -4.09
CA VAL A 440 29.83 1.98 -3.74
C VAL A 440 29.23 3.37 -3.84
N VAL A 441 29.17 4.08 -2.72
CA VAL A 441 28.80 5.49 -2.65
C VAL A 441 30.10 6.32 -2.72
N PRO A 442 30.33 7.09 -3.79
CA PRO A 442 31.56 7.87 -3.96
C PRO A 442 31.73 8.97 -2.90
N SER A 443 32.98 9.42 -2.72
CA SER A 443 33.27 10.63 -1.95
C SER A 443 32.53 11.84 -2.50
N GLY A 444 32.01 12.70 -1.63
CA GLY A 444 31.26 13.90 -2.02
C GLY A 444 29.77 13.66 -2.30
N VAL A 445 29.28 12.42 -2.15
CA VAL A 445 27.83 12.14 -2.17
C VAL A 445 27.19 12.34 -0.80
N ALA A 446 27.78 11.74 0.25
CA ALA A 446 27.33 11.88 1.63
C ALA A 446 28.53 11.77 2.57
N GLU A 447 28.53 12.50 3.69
CA GLU A 447 29.58 12.38 4.71
C GLU A 447 29.31 11.28 5.72
N LYS A 448 28.03 11.01 5.99
CA LYS A 448 27.52 10.00 6.92
C LYS A 448 26.22 9.46 6.32
N VAL A 449 25.96 8.16 6.53
CA VAL A 449 24.65 7.59 6.21
C VAL A 449 24.07 6.78 7.37
N GLN A 450 22.74 6.77 7.43
CA GLN A 450 21.92 5.86 8.23
C GLN A 450 21.17 4.91 7.30
N ILE A 451 21.10 3.62 7.63
CA ILE A 451 20.57 2.60 6.73
C ILE A 451 19.54 1.74 7.45
N LYS A 452 18.38 1.59 6.81
CA LYS A 452 17.38 0.55 7.10
C LYS A 452 17.32 -0.44 5.94
N ILE A 453 17.22 -1.72 6.27
CA ILE A 453 17.21 -2.79 5.27
C ILE A 453 15.93 -3.60 5.42
N LEU A 454 15.22 -3.79 4.31
CA LEU A 454 14.15 -4.75 4.12
C LEU A 454 14.76 -6.07 3.65
N THR A 455 14.53 -7.17 4.37
CA THR A 455 15.13 -8.48 4.06
C THR A 455 14.16 -9.63 4.21
N ALA A 456 14.39 -10.71 3.46
CA ALA A 456 13.79 -12.02 3.67
C ALA A 456 14.81 -13.13 3.31
N PRO A 457 14.58 -14.39 3.69
CA PRO A 457 15.46 -15.52 3.33
C PRO A 457 15.63 -15.72 1.82
N ASP A 458 14.57 -15.53 1.05
CA ASP A 458 14.56 -15.61 -0.41
C ASP A 458 13.36 -14.83 -0.99
N VAL A 459 13.28 -14.76 -2.33
CA VAL A 459 12.25 -13.99 -3.04
C VAL A 459 10.86 -14.64 -3.00
N TYR A 460 10.76 -15.92 -2.63
CA TYR A 460 9.50 -16.66 -2.48
C TYR A 460 8.95 -16.62 -1.04
N GLU A 461 9.71 -16.13 -0.06
CA GLU A 461 9.25 -15.96 1.32
C GLU A 461 7.96 -15.13 1.39
N LYS A 462 7.03 -15.51 2.28
CA LYS A 462 5.71 -14.85 2.40
C LYS A 462 5.47 -14.19 3.76
N THR A 463 6.28 -14.53 4.76
CA THR A 463 5.99 -14.25 6.18
C THR A 463 7.21 -13.78 6.95
N ASN A 464 8.37 -14.43 6.79
CA ASN A 464 9.60 -14.06 7.49
C ASN A 464 10.31 -12.88 6.82
N ILE A 465 9.64 -11.72 6.85
CA ILE A 465 10.10 -10.47 6.26
C ILE A 465 10.42 -9.52 7.40
N SER A 466 11.56 -8.82 7.30
CA SER A 466 11.99 -7.86 8.30
C SER A 466 12.27 -6.50 7.67
N TRP A 467 11.64 -5.45 8.20
CA TRP A 467 11.99 -4.05 7.96
C TRP A 467 12.83 -3.54 9.12
N ALA A 468 14.12 -3.30 8.87
CA ALA A 468 15.05 -2.76 9.87
C ALA A 468 15.10 -3.57 11.17
N GLY A 469 15.13 -4.91 11.08
CA GLY A 469 15.15 -5.80 12.25
C GLY A 469 13.79 -6.06 12.89
N GLN A 470 12.71 -5.45 12.36
CA GLN A 470 11.35 -5.61 12.87
C GLN A 470 10.46 -6.37 11.89
N THR A 471 9.53 -7.17 12.41
CA THR A 471 8.51 -7.89 11.64
C THR A 471 7.15 -7.43 12.11
N VAL A 472 6.18 -7.32 11.18
CA VAL A 472 4.82 -6.95 11.53
C VAL A 472 4.10 -8.14 12.17
N SER A 473 3.60 -7.96 13.38
CA SER A 473 2.93 -8.97 14.16
C SER A 473 1.48 -9.16 13.73
N THR A 474 0.80 -10.12 14.36
CA THR A 474 -0.61 -10.43 14.08
C THR A 474 -1.61 -9.38 14.55
N ASN A 475 -1.14 -8.33 15.22
CA ASN A 475 -1.91 -7.14 15.58
C ASN A 475 -1.44 -5.90 14.81
N GLY A 476 -0.65 -6.09 13.75
CA GLY A 476 -0.20 -5.00 12.88
C GLY A 476 0.89 -4.11 13.49
N ASP A 477 1.36 -4.38 14.70
CA ASP A 477 2.51 -3.69 15.30
C ASP A 477 3.85 -4.23 14.79
N LEU A 478 4.87 -3.37 14.79
CA LEU A 478 6.24 -3.76 14.46
C LEU A 478 6.93 -4.35 15.70
N GLU A 479 7.15 -5.65 15.70
CA GLU A 479 7.87 -6.39 16.75
C GLU A 479 9.34 -6.57 16.40
N GLY A 480 10.19 -6.59 17.43
CA GLY A 480 11.64 -6.70 17.29
C GLY A 480 12.36 -5.38 17.54
N ASP A 481 13.68 -5.46 17.65
CA ASP A 481 14.53 -4.29 17.89
C ASP A 481 14.76 -3.55 16.57
N LEU A 482 14.48 -2.24 16.57
CA LEU A 482 14.78 -1.37 15.45
C LEU A 482 16.31 -1.31 15.22
N GLN A 483 16.73 -1.67 14.01
CA GLN A 483 18.12 -1.66 13.58
C GLN A 483 18.34 -0.56 12.54
N ILE A 484 19.07 0.49 12.93
CA ILE A 484 19.59 1.52 12.02
C ILE A 484 21.11 1.37 12.01
N ILE A 485 21.67 1.09 10.83
CA ILE A 485 23.12 0.98 10.66
C ILE A 485 23.67 2.37 10.37
N GLU A 486 24.64 2.82 11.14
CA GLU A 486 25.35 4.07 10.90
C GLU A 486 26.74 3.83 10.33
N MET A 487 27.14 4.64 9.35
CA MET A 487 28.51 4.62 8.85
C MET A 487 28.99 5.99 8.36
N SER A 488 30.30 6.21 8.46
CA SER A 488 30.97 7.36 7.85
C SER A 488 31.22 7.10 6.37
N CYS A 489 30.86 8.07 5.52
CA CYS A 489 31.06 8.06 4.08
C CYS A 489 31.88 9.26 3.58
N LYS A 490 32.61 9.97 4.46
CA LYS A 490 33.45 11.14 4.11
C LYS A 490 34.38 10.92 2.92
N SER A 491 35.01 9.75 2.82
CA SER A 491 35.90 9.37 1.70
C SER A 491 35.21 8.44 0.69
N GLY A 492 33.88 8.46 0.66
CA GLY A 492 33.06 7.39 0.10
C GLY A 492 32.92 6.21 1.06
N CYS A 493 32.01 5.29 0.72
CA CYS A 493 31.76 4.07 1.49
C CYS A 493 31.24 2.94 0.60
N GLN A 494 31.32 1.71 1.11
CA GLN A 494 30.78 0.52 0.47
C GLN A 494 29.66 -0.06 1.33
N LEU A 495 28.49 -0.22 0.72
CA LEU A 495 27.29 -0.76 1.33
C LEU A 495 27.12 -2.20 0.83
N THR A 496 27.24 -3.18 1.72
CA THR A 496 26.96 -4.58 1.38
C THR A 496 25.54 -4.91 1.80
N LEU A 497 24.64 -5.07 0.82
CA LEU A 497 23.29 -5.51 1.07
C LEU A 497 23.19 -7.03 0.92
N PRO A 498 22.50 -7.75 1.84
CA PRO A 498 22.20 -9.17 1.65
C PRO A 498 21.28 -9.37 0.44
N GLY A 499 21.14 -10.61 -0.01
CA GLY A 499 20.29 -10.94 -1.14
C GLY A 499 19.25 -11.99 -0.77
N PRO A 500 17.95 -11.79 -1.06
CA PRO A 500 17.34 -10.56 -1.62
C PRO A 500 17.10 -9.47 -0.54
N SER A 501 17.13 -8.20 -0.94
CA SER A 501 16.83 -7.08 -0.02
C SER A 501 16.53 -5.76 -0.74
N ALA A 502 15.98 -4.80 0.00
CA ALA A 502 16.00 -3.38 -0.36
C ALA A 502 16.55 -2.56 0.83
N ALA A 503 17.16 -1.42 0.58
CA ALA A 503 17.66 -0.54 1.62
C ALA A 503 17.34 0.92 1.35
N LEU A 504 16.94 1.63 2.39
CA LEU A 504 16.85 3.08 2.40
C LEU A 504 18.07 3.63 3.13
N VAL A 505 18.85 4.45 2.42
CA VAL A 505 20.16 4.97 2.84
C VAL A 505 20.04 6.49 2.96
N ALA A 506 19.72 6.98 4.14
CA ALA A 506 19.57 8.41 4.42
C ALA A 506 20.92 9.09 4.64
N PHE A 507 21.05 10.33 4.16
CA PHE A 507 22.29 11.11 4.25
C PHE A 507 22.25 12.05 5.46
N GLY A 508 22.90 11.64 6.55
CA GLY A 508 22.87 12.34 7.83
C GLY A 508 21.99 11.64 8.86
N ASP A 509 21.58 12.39 9.88
CA ASP A 509 20.90 11.88 11.08
C ASP A 509 19.44 12.34 11.14
N GLY A 510 18.57 11.49 11.70
CA GLY A 510 17.19 11.87 12.03
C GLY A 510 16.23 11.95 10.84
N ILE A 511 16.64 11.45 9.68
CA ILE A 511 15.82 11.35 8.48
C ILE A 511 14.93 10.10 8.51
N LEU A 512 15.47 8.98 8.99
CA LEU A 512 14.73 7.71 9.09
C LEU A 512 13.87 7.69 10.35
N PHE A 513 12.67 7.14 10.24
CA PHE A 513 11.73 7.05 11.35
C PHE A 513 12.29 6.14 12.46
N SER A 514 12.26 6.58 13.71
CA SER A 514 12.78 5.78 14.84
C SER A 514 11.78 5.64 16.01
N GLY A 515 10.51 5.98 15.78
CA GLY A 515 9.46 5.94 16.79
C GLY A 515 8.81 4.56 16.94
N ASN A 516 7.93 4.44 17.93
CA ASN A 516 6.96 3.36 18.01
C ASN A 516 5.68 3.80 17.30
N SER A 517 5.17 2.98 16.37
CA SER A 517 3.94 3.24 15.62
C SER A 517 2.77 2.31 16.03
N THR A 518 2.87 1.61 17.15
CA THR A 518 1.75 0.88 17.74
C THR A 518 0.87 1.82 18.56
N ILE A 519 -0.42 1.86 18.24
CA ILE A 519 -1.40 2.69 18.95
C ILE A 519 -2.51 1.88 19.64
N ALA A 520 -2.73 0.64 19.20
CA ALA A 520 -3.77 -0.22 19.74
C ALA A 520 -3.18 -1.57 20.17
N SER A 521 -3.30 -1.90 21.46
CA SER A 521 -2.82 -3.16 22.01
C SER A 521 -3.73 -4.35 21.66
N ILE A 522 -3.19 -5.56 21.70
CA ILE A 522 -3.97 -6.82 21.59
C ILE A 522 -5.10 -6.91 22.63
N GLY A 523 -5.08 -6.15 23.72
CA GLY A 523 -6.15 -6.14 24.74
C GLY A 523 -7.31 -5.18 24.46
N SER A 524 -7.17 -4.23 23.53
CA SER A 524 -8.22 -3.22 23.27
C SER A 524 -9.46 -3.75 22.55
N TYR A 525 -9.41 -4.98 22.02
CA TYR A 525 -10.61 -5.65 21.48
C TYR A 525 -11.71 -5.83 22.55
N LEU A 526 -11.34 -5.98 23.83
CA LEU A 526 -12.25 -6.29 24.93
C LEU A 526 -12.81 -5.04 25.67
N SER A 527 -12.16 -3.89 25.55
CA SER A 527 -12.51 -2.69 26.34
C SER A 527 -13.69 -1.88 25.79
N ASN A 528 -14.19 -2.20 24.60
CA ASN A 528 -15.35 -1.54 23.98
C ASN A 528 -16.68 -2.32 24.15
N ALA A 529 -16.71 -3.36 25.00
CA ALA A 529 -17.98 -3.95 25.42
C ALA A 529 -18.82 -2.89 26.14
N PRO A 530 -20.12 -2.70 25.80
CA PRO A 530 -20.95 -1.75 26.51
C PRO A 530 -21.03 -2.18 27.98
N THR A 531 -20.51 -1.36 28.89
CA THR A 531 -20.82 -1.52 30.31
C THR A 531 -22.27 -1.06 30.53
N SER A 532 -23.23 -1.94 30.26
CA SER A 532 -24.64 -1.75 30.60
C SER A 532 -25.09 -2.78 31.61
N SER A 533 -24.91 -2.47 32.90
CA SER A 533 -25.88 -2.87 33.92
C SER A 533 -25.77 -1.95 35.14
N PRO A 534 -26.80 -1.15 35.48
CA PRO A 534 -26.92 -0.62 36.83
C PRO A 534 -27.39 -1.78 37.71
N LEU A 535 -26.56 -2.22 38.67
CA LEU A 535 -27.03 -3.10 39.73
C LEU A 535 -28.13 -2.36 40.52
N PRO A 536 -29.31 -2.98 40.72
CA PRO A 536 -30.36 -2.36 41.51
C PRO A 536 -29.93 -2.31 42.97
N HIS A 537 -30.20 -1.17 43.62
CA HIS A 537 -30.09 -1.00 45.06
C HIS A 537 -30.78 -2.14 45.81
N LEU A 538 -30.00 -3.03 46.43
CA LEU A 538 -30.47 -3.85 47.54
C LEU A 538 -30.04 -3.19 48.85
N SER A 539 -31.06 -2.75 49.58
CA SER A 539 -31.04 -2.20 50.92
C SER A 539 -30.39 -3.16 51.92
N LEU A 540 -29.43 -2.66 52.69
CA LEU A 540 -28.94 -3.27 53.92
C LEU A 540 -30.10 -3.47 54.90
N PHE A 541 -30.44 -4.72 55.21
CA PHE A 541 -31.07 -5.07 56.48
C PHE A 541 -30.03 -5.77 57.34
N ALA A 542 -29.61 -5.08 58.40
CA ALA A 542 -28.85 -5.65 59.49
C ALA A 542 -29.80 -6.48 60.38
N LEU A 543 -29.42 -7.72 60.68
CA LEU A 543 -29.90 -8.44 61.84
C LEU A 543 -28.75 -9.25 62.45
N PHE A 544 -28.50 -8.93 63.71
CA PHE A 544 -27.51 -9.45 64.64
C PHE A 544 -27.87 -10.86 65.13
N PHE A 545 -26.94 -11.42 65.93
CA PHE A 545 -26.88 -12.74 66.59
C PHE A 545 -26.33 -13.86 65.70
N GLY A 546 -25.33 -14.64 66.11
CA GLY A 546 -24.64 -14.73 67.38
C GLY A 546 -24.11 -16.15 67.54
N THR A 547 -22.81 -16.24 67.84
CA THR A 547 -22.10 -17.33 68.54
C THR A 547 -21.96 -18.73 67.93
N CYS A 548 -20.68 -19.13 67.90
CA CYS A 548 -20.10 -20.39 68.35
C CYS A 548 -20.08 -21.63 67.43
N ALA A 549 -18.85 -21.88 66.95
CA ALA A 549 -18.01 -23.03 67.29
C ALA A 549 -18.35 -24.43 66.72
N MET A 550 -17.41 -24.94 65.91
CA MET A 550 -16.70 -26.24 65.98
C MET A 550 -16.29 -26.65 64.55
N LEU A 551 -14.99 -26.60 64.21
CA LEU A 551 -14.01 -27.69 64.30
C LEU A 551 -14.19 -28.80 63.25
N LEU A 552 -13.18 -28.88 62.37
CA LEU A 552 -12.57 -30.06 61.72
C LEU A 552 -13.44 -30.88 60.75
N PHE A 553 -13.08 -30.84 59.46
CA PHE A 553 -12.14 -31.80 58.86
C PHE A 553 -11.40 -31.16 57.67
#